data_AF-A0A934XPK4-F1
#
_entry.id   AF-A0A934XPK4-F1
#
_cell.length_a   1.000
_cell.length_b   1.000
_cell.length_c   1.000
_cell.angle_alpha   90.00
_cell.angle_beta   90.00
_cell.angle_gamma   90.00
#
_symmetry.space_group_name_H-M   'P 1'
#
loop_
_entity.id
_entity.type
_entity.pdbx_description
1 polymer ?
#
loop_
_entity_poly.entity_id
_entity_poly.type
_entity_poly.pdbx_seq_one_letter_code
_entity_poly.pdbx_strand_id
1 'polypeptide(L)'
;MSTRRYLNLRIPLPDGLGRLRRLLPTPGNVIFTLLMIALLVAAQTASALPLGEHRGVASTAASTGTIAYQGRLAGAADAPLTGTYSIIFRLYDAATGGTPLWTE
;
A
#
# COMPACT_ATOMS: atom_id res chain seq x y z
N MET A 1 39.29 42.02 -45.78
CA MET A 1 37.87 42.45 -45.67
C MET A 1 37.02 41.19 -45.73
N SER A 2 36.50 40.73 -44.58
CA SER A 2 35.88 39.40 -44.44
C SER A 2 34.36 39.55 -44.28
N THR A 3 33.59 39.09 -45.26
CA THR A 3 32.12 39.21 -45.30
C THR A 3 31.48 38.07 -44.50
N ARG A 4 30.87 38.40 -43.35
CA ARG A 4 30.07 37.45 -42.58
C ARG A 4 28.69 37.27 -43.25
N ARG A 5 28.50 36.12 -43.91
CA ARG A 5 27.18 35.67 -44.40
C ARG A 5 26.39 35.10 -43.23
N TYR A 6 25.25 35.71 -42.90
CA TYR A 6 24.29 35.15 -41.97
C TYR A 6 23.48 34.05 -42.69
N LEU A 7 23.67 32.78 -42.31
CA LEU A 7 22.80 31.69 -42.75
C LEU A 7 21.44 31.87 -42.09
N ASN A 8 20.42 32.22 -42.88
CA ASN A 8 19.04 32.31 -42.43
C ASN A 8 18.43 30.89 -42.45
N LEU A 9 18.63 30.13 -41.38
CA LEU A 9 18.14 28.76 -41.27
C LEU A 9 16.63 28.79 -40.94
N ARG A 10 15.79 28.81 -41.97
CA ARG A 10 14.35 28.55 -41.84
C ARG A 10 14.16 27.05 -41.61
N ILE A 11 14.12 26.64 -40.35
CA ILE A 11 13.83 25.25 -39.96
C ILE A 11 12.33 25.01 -40.22
N PRO A 12 11.93 24.13 -41.15
CA PRO A 12 10.54 23.74 -41.29
C PRO A 12 10.11 22.94 -40.06
N LEU A 13 9.10 23.42 -39.34
CA LEU A 13 8.49 22.65 -38.24
C LEU A 13 7.76 21.45 -38.85
N PRO A 14 7.99 20.21 -38.37
CA PRO A 14 7.33 19.04 -38.92
C PRO A 14 5.82 19.07 -38.68
N ASP A 15 5.04 18.94 -39.75
CA ASP A 15 3.56 18.96 -39.79
C ASP A 15 2.88 17.87 -38.91
N GLY A 16 3.66 16.94 -38.33
CA GLY A 16 3.17 15.81 -37.54
C GLY A 16 2.83 16.12 -36.07
N LEU A 17 3.26 17.25 -35.51
CA LEU A 17 3.06 17.58 -34.08
C LEU A 17 1.57 17.80 -33.72
N GLY A 18 0.71 18.11 -34.70
CA GLY A 18 -0.73 18.28 -34.49
C GLY A 18 -1.45 16.98 -34.13
N ARG A 19 -0.97 15.82 -34.63
CA ARG A 19 -1.58 14.51 -34.32
C ARG A 19 -1.34 14.09 -32.87
N LEU A 20 -0.18 14.44 -32.31
CA LEU A 20 0.16 14.19 -30.91
C LEU A 20 -0.65 15.08 -29.96
N ARG A 21 -1.05 16.29 -30.39
CA ARG A 21 -1.92 17.18 -29.58
C ARG A 21 -3.32 16.61 -29.35
N ARG A 22 -3.79 15.70 -30.20
CA ARG A 22 -5.08 15.01 -30.03
C ARG A 22 -5.02 13.93 -28.93
N LEU A 23 -3.82 13.45 -28.60
CA LEU A 23 -3.59 12.50 -27.51
C LEU A 23 -3.44 13.22 -26.16
N LEU A 24 -3.30 14.55 -26.17
CA LEU A 24 -3.27 15.33 -24.94
C LEU A 24 -4.69 15.41 -24.37
N PRO A 25 -4.88 15.13 -23.07
CA PRO A 25 -6.16 15.32 -22.42
C PRO A 25 -6.62 16.77 -22.60
N THR A 26 -7.91 16.98 -22.86
CA THR A 26 -8.47 18.34 -22.83
C THR A 26 -8.30 18.93 -21.42
N PRO A 27 -8.16 20.26 -21.27
CA PRO A 27 -8.03 20.88 -19.95
C PRO A 27 -9.18 20.50 -19.01
N GLY A 28 -10.40 20.30 -19.53
CA GLY A 28 -11.53 19.80 -18.76
C GLY A 28 -11.35 18.37 -18.25
N ASN A 29 -10.75 17.48 -19.05
CA ASN A 29 -10.46 16.10 -18.61
C ASN A 29 -9.40 16.09 -17.50
N VAL A 30 -8.38 16.95 -17.58
CA VAL A 30 -7.36 17.09 -16.53
C VAL A 30 -7.98 17.56 -15.21
N ILE A 31 -8.86 18.56 -15.25
CA ILE A 31 -9.51 19.08 -14.03
C ILE A 31 -10.42 18.00 -13.43
N PHE A 32 -11.21 17.32 -14.25
CA PHE A 32 -12.10 16.26 -13.80
C PHE A 32 -11.34 15.09 -13.17
N THR A 33 -10.23 14.64 -13.79
CA THR A 33 -9.42 13.55 -13.22
C THR A 33 -8.76 13.95 -11.92
N LEU A 34 -8.24 15.17 -11.80
CA LEU A 34 -7.67 15.67 -10.54
C LEU A 34 -8.72 15.74 -9.42
N LEU A 35 -9.93 16.20 -9.72
CA LEU A 35 -11.04 16.23 -8.75
C LEU A 35 -11.46 14.83 -8.32
N MET A 36 -11.55 13.88 -9.25
CA MET A 36 -11.83 12.47 -8.94
C MET A 36 -10.75 11.84 -8.06
N ILE A 37 -9.48 12.09 -8.34
CA ILE A 37 -8.36 11.59 -7.52
C ILE A 37 -8.42 12.22 -6.13
N ALA A 38 -8.65 13.53 -6.00
CA ALA A 38 -8.76 14.19 -4.72
C ALA A 38 -9.94 13.66 -3.89
N LEU A 39 -11.10 13.44 -4.53
CA LEU A 39 -12.27 12.83 -3.89
C LEU A 39 -11.96 11.39 -3.44
N LEU A 40 -11.32 10.59 -4.29
CA LEU A 40 -10.93 9.23 -3.96
C LEU A 40 -10.00 9.22 -2.75
N VAL A 41 -8.96 10.08 -2.75
CA VAL A 41 -7.99 10.22 -1.65
C VAL A 41 -8.67 10.65 -0.35
N ALA A 42 -9.60 11.59 -0.41
CA ALA A 42 -10.38 12.01 0.75
C ALA A 42 -11.25 10.87 1.30
N ALA A 43 -11.88 10.08 0.43
CA ALA A 43 -12.75 8.99 0.86
C ALA A 43 -11.99 7.82 1.53
N GLN A 44 -10.70 7.63 1.23
CA GLN A 44 -9.83 6.67 1.95
C GLN A 44 -9.62 7.09 3.41
N THR A 45 -9.58 8.40 3.70
CA THR A 45 -9.34 8.91 5.06
C THR A 45 -10.56 8.81 5.99
N ALA A 46 -11.76 8.70 5.41
CA ALA A 46 -13.01 8.63 6.16
C ALA A 46 -13.51 7.20 6.41
N SER A 47 -12.73 6.18 6.01
CA SER A 47 -13.12 4.76 6.08
C SER A 47 -14.49 4.43 5.45
N ALA A 48 -14.98 5.31 4.56
CA ALA A 48 -16.33 5.26 4.01
C ALA A 48 -16.45 4.37 2.77
N LEU A 49 -15.32 3.88 2.25
CA LEU A 49 -15.25 2.99 1.10
C LEU A 49 -14.53 1.70 1.49
N PRO A 50 -15.17 0.52 1.43
CA PRO A 50 -14.52 -0.77 1.59
C PRO A 50 -13.76 -1.16 0.31
N LEU A 51 -13.02 -0.21 -0.29
CA LEU A 51 -12.16 -0.45 -1.46
C LEU A 51 -10.74 -0.90 -1.06
N GLY A 52 -10.57 -1.19 0.23
CA GLY A 52 -9.42 -1.85 0.79
C GLY A 52 -9.87 -2.56 2.04
N GLU A 53 -10.14 -3.86 1.92
CA GLU A 53 -9.45 -4.78 2.81
C GLU A 53 -8.03 -4.24 2.87
N HIS A 54 -7.69 -3.56 3.96
CA HIS A 54 -6.31 -3.25 4.25
C HIS A 54 -5.67 -4.63 4.37
N ARG A 55 -5.18 -5.15 3.24
CA ARG A 55 -3.85 -5.71 3.21
C ARG A 55 -2.92 -4.55 3.56
N GLY A 56 -3.03 -4.06 4.80
CA GLY A 56 -1.88 -3.95 5.64
C GLY A 56 -1.17 -5.24 5.33
N VAL A 57 -0.09 -5.09 4.58
CA VAL A 57 0.88 -6.16 4.45
C VAL A 57 0.98 -6.61 5.89
N ALA A 58 0.43 -7.79 6.20
CA ALA A 58 0.90 -8.56 7.30
C ALA A 58 2.35 -8.73 6.89
N SER A 59 3.15 -7.71 7.21
CA SER A 59 4.56 -7.84 7.36
C SER A 59 4.50 -8.88 8.45
N THR A 60 4.66 -10.14 8.03
CA THR A 60 5.07 -11.19 8.93
C THR A 60 6.36 -10.62 9.46
N ALA A 61 6.24 -9.79 10.49
CA ALA A 61 7.34 -9.27 11.24
C ALA A 61 7.89 -10.57 11.78
N ALA A 62 8.93 -11.08 11.10
CA ALA A 62 9.69 -12.18 11.63
C ALA A 62 10.06 -11.69 13.03
N SER A 63 9.43 -12.30 14.03
CA SER A 63 9.60 -11.90 15.42
C SER A 63 11.09 -11.88 15.63
N THR A 64 11.68 -10.69 15.76
CA THR A 64 13.14 -10.55 15.79
C THR A 64 13.70 -11.09 17.12
N GLY A 65 12.83 -11.56 18.02
CA GLY A 65 13.18 -12.28 19.23
C GLY A 65 12.39 -13.58 19.39
N THR A 66 13.03 -14.56 20.04
CA THR A 66 12.38 -15.75 20.58
C THR A 66 11.80 -15.44 21.95
N ILE A 67 10.54 -15.79 22.18
CA ILE A 67 9.92 -15.72 23.50
C ILE A 67 9.98 -17.13 24.10
N ALA A 68 10.79 -17.31 25.15
CA ALA A 68 10.80 -18.57 25.88
C ALA A 68 9.50 -18.71 26.69
N TYR A 69 8.82 -19.84 26.53
CA TYR A 69 7.60 -20.16 27.26
C TYR A 69 7.81 -21.42 28.11
N GLN A 70 7.50 -21.33 29.41
CA GLN A 70 7.47 -22.45 30.34
C GLN A 70 6.19 -22.38 31.17
N GLY A 71 5.51 -23.51 31.34
CA GLY A 71 4.29 -23.60 32.13
C GLY A 71 3.89 -25.05 32.39
N ARG A 72 2.91 -25.25 33.29
CA ARG A 72 2.25 -26.54 33.48
C ARG A 72 0.82 -26.45 32.93
N LEU A 73 0.38 -27.49 32.24
CA LEU A 73 -1.03 -27.63 31.90
C LEU A 73 -1.71 -28.41 33.03
N ALA A 74 -2.68 -27.78 33.70
CA ALA A 74 -3.40 -28.38 34.83
C ALA A 74 -4.92 -28.30 34.60
N GLY A 75 -5.64 -29.29 35.12
CA GLY A 75 -7.10 -29.31 35.12
C GLY A 75 -7.70 -28.46 36.24
N ALA A 76 -9.03 -28.47 36.34
CA ALA A 76 -9.79 -27.65 37.29
C ALA A 76 -9.48 -27.93 38.79
N ALA A 77 -8.85 -29.05 39.11
CA ALA A 77 -8.44 -29.42 40.47
C ALA A 77 -6.92 -29.28 40.69
N ASP A 78 -6.24 -28.45 39.90
CA ASP A 78 -4.78 -28.29 39.85
C ASP A 78 -3.98 -29.58 39.54
N ALA A 79 -4.68 -30.64 39.15
CA ALA A 79 -4.09 -31.91 38.73
C ALA A 79 -3.33 -31.72 37.40
N PRO A 80 -2.05 -32.12 37.31
CA PRO A 80 -1.28 -32.04 36.07
C PRO A 80 -1.92 -32.89 34.97
N LEU A 81 -2.05 -32.33 33.78
CA LEU A 81 -2.44 -33.07 32.58
C LEU A 81 -1.21 -33.71 31.95
N THR A 82 -1.21 -35.03 31.78
CA THR A 82 -0.04 -35.82 31.33
C THR A 82 -0.13 -36.30 29.87
N GLY A 83 -1.21 -35.98 29.16
CA GLY A 83 -1.38 -36.33 27.75
C GLY A 83 -0.65 -35.38 26.78
N THR A 84 -0.75 -35.69 25.48
CA THR A 84 -0.30 -34.80 24.41
C THR A 84 -1.43 -33.82 24.06
N TYR A 85 -1.12 -32.53 24.04
CA TYR A 85 -2.07 -31.47 23.72
C TYR A 85 -1.48 -30.55 22.64
N SER A 86 -2.30 -30.20 21.65
CA SER A 86 -1.95 -29.15 20.70
C SER A 86 -2.09 -27.78 21.38
N ILE A 87 -1.04 -26.97 21.29
CA ILE A 87 -1.00 -25.60 21.80
C ILE A 87 -0.84 -24.67 20.61
N ILE A 88 -1.62 -23.60 20.56
CA ILE A 88 -1.54 -22.56 19.54
C ILE A 88 -1.14 -21.26 20.23
N PHE A 89 -0.09 -20.61 19.75
CA PHE A 89 0.34 -19.31 20.25
C PHE A 89 -0.12 -18.19 19.31
N ARG A 90 -0.53 -17.05 19.87
CA ARG A 90 -0.98 -15.88 19.09
C ARG A 90 -0.47 -14.58 19.71
N LEU A 91 -0.07 -13.65 18.85
CA LEU A 91 0.35 -12.30 19.24
C LEU A 91 -0.59 -11.25 18.65
N TYR A 92 -0.95 -10.23 19.44
CA TYR A 92 -1.82 -9.12 19.04
C TYR A 92 -1.16 -7.78 19.40
N ASP A 93 -1.52 -6.72 18.69
CA ASP A 93 -1.15 -5.33 19.00
C ASP A 93 -2.16 -4.61 19.90
N ALA A 94 -3.37 -5.15 20.06
CA ALA A 94 -4.44 -4.58 20.87
C ALA A 94 -4.81 -5.45 22.07
N ALA A 95 -5.07 -4.82 23.21
CA ALA A 95 -5.45 -5.49 24.46
C ALA A 95 -6.82 -6.19 24.38
N THR A 96 -7.72 -5.70 23.53
CA THR A 96 -9.04 -6.30 23.29
C THR A 96 -8.98 -7.50 22.34
N GLY A 97 -7.80 -7.85 21.82
CA GLY A 97 -7.64 -8.83 20.73
C GLY A 97 -8.01 -8.25 19.37
N GLY A 98 -8.16 -9.13 18.37
CA GLY A 98 -8.44 -8.76 16.99
C GLY A 98 -7.82 -9.74 16.00
N THR A 99 -7.35 -9.24 14.87
CA THR A 99 -6.55 -10.03 13.92
C THR A 99 -5.17 -10.30 14.52
N PRO A 100 -4.72 -11.56 14.60
CA PRO A 100 -3.39 -11.85 15.14
C PRO A 100 -2.29 -11.34 14.20
N LEU A 101 -1.25 -10.73 14.79
CA LEU A 101 -0.01 -10.41 14.09
C LEU A 101 0.78 -11.68 13.73
N TRP A 102 0.64 -12.73 14.54
CA TRP A 102 1.36 -13.99 14.40
C TRP A 102 0.57 -15.17 15.00
N THR A 103 0.76 -16.37 14.43
CA THR A 103 0.18 -17.64 14.92
C THR A 103 1.12 -18.81 14.63
N GLU A 104 1.29 -19.71 15.60
CA GLU A 104 2.03 -20.98 15.51
C GLU A 104 1.18 -22.13 16.10
#